data_AF-A0A3G4V6D5-F1
#
_entry.id   AF-A0A3G4V6D5-F1
#
_cell.length_a   1.000
_cell.length_b   1.000
_cell.length_c   1.000
_cell.angle_alpha   90.00
_cell.angle_beta   90.00
_cell.angle_gamma   90.00
#
_symmetry.space_group_name_H-M   'P 1'
#
loop_
_entity.id
_entity.type
_entity.pdbx_description
1 polymer ?
#
loop_
_entity_poly.entity_id
_entity_poly.type
_entity_poly.pdbx_seq_one_letter_code
_entity_poly.pdbx_strand_id
1 'polypeptide(L)'
;MARCLVIGVDNYLKAENQPLTGCQFIAMEYQDYQLLNSLSSSVGSDITIDSDVYVTVTGYLLLSFVSGHVLGRILKTFGKG
;
A
#
# COMPACT_ATOMS: atom_id res chain seq x y z
N MET A 1 20.29 -19.24 -4.46
CA MET A 1 20.50 -18.94 -3.02
C MET A 1 21.01 -17.51 -2.86
N ALA A 2 20.23 -16.62 -2.25
CA ALA A 2 20.64 -15.22 -2.07
C ALA A 2 21.72 -15.08 -0.98
N ARG A 3 22.68 -14.19 -1.18
CA ARG A 3 23.79 -13.86 -0.26
C ARG A 3 23.86 -12.36 -0.06
N CYS A 4 24.19 -11.94 1.16
CA CYS A 4 24.46 -10.53 1.43
C CYS A 4 25.84 -10.16 0.88
N LEU A 5 25.93 -8.99 0.24
CA LEU A 5 27.18 -8.40 -0.24
C LEU A 5 27.52 -7.19 0.61
N VAL A 6 28.75 -7.15 1.10
CA VAL A 6 29.30 -6.01 1.84
C VAL A 6 30.56 -5.50 1.14
N ILE A 7 30.79 -4.19 1.24
CA ILE A 7 32.02 -3.57 0.74
C ILE A 7 33.10 -3.82 1.79
N GLY A 8 34.08 -4.65 1.45
CA GLY A 8 35.23 -4.89 2.31
C GLY A 8 36.16 -3.68 2.38
N VAL A 9 37.02 -3.63 3.40
CA VAL A 9 38.04 -2.58 3.59
C VAL A 9 38.97 -2.41 2.38
N ASP A 10 39.08 -3.45 1.56
CA ASP A 10 39.88 -3.50 0.34
C ASP A 10 39.15 -2.89 -0.88
N ASN A 11 37.95 -2.30 -0.71
CA ASN A 11 37.05 -1.82 -1.76
C ASN A 11 36.52 -2.91 -2.72
N TYR A 12 36.56 -4.18 -2.32
CA TYR A 12 35.96 -5.28 -3.07
C TYR A 12 34.64 -5.71 -2.44
N LEU A 13 33.67 -6.09 -3.28
CA LEU A 13 32.43 -6.71 -2.85
C LEU A 13 32.72 -8.14 -2.39
N LYS A 14 32.39 -8.45 -1.15
CA LYS A 14 32.55 -9.79 -0.58
C LYS A 14 31.17 -10.31 -0.17
N ALA A 15 30.94 -11.59 -0.45
CA ALA A 15 29.75 -12.28 0.02
C ALA A 15 29.93 -12.59 1.52
N GLU A 16 28.99 -12.14 2.33
CA GLU A 16 29.02 -12.35 3.77
C GLU A 16 27.79 -13.16 4.23
N ASN A 17 28.02 -14.08 5.16
CA ASN A 17 26.98 -14.95 5.73
C ASN A 17 26.23 -14.24 6.86
N GLN A 18 25.76 -13.03 6.59
CA GLN A 18 24.87 -12.29 7.48
C GLN A 18 23.40 -12.55 7.12
N PRO A 19 22.47 -12.37 8.08
CA PRO A 19 21.04 -12.40 7.77
C PRO A 19 20.72 -11.33 6.72
N LEU A 20 19.79 -11.64 5.81
CA LEU A 20 19.40 -10.70 4.74
C LEU A 20 18.70 -9.44 5.28
N THR A 21 18.25 -9.47 6.54
CA THR A 21 17.63 -8.34 7.25
C THR A 21 18.64 -7.23 7.50
N GLY A 22 18.57 -6.15 6.72
CA GLY A 22 19.47 -4.99 6.83
C GLY A 22 20.67 -5.03 5.87
N CYS A 23 20.70 -5.96 4.91
CA CYS A 23 21.75 -6.01 3.91
C CYS A 23 21.58 -4.93 2.83
N GLN A 24 22.64 -4.16 2.54
CA GLN A 24 22.59 -3.08 1.55
C GLN A 24 22.59 -3.59 0.10
N PHE A 25 23.29 -4.69 -0.17
CA PHE A 25 23.41 -5.27 -1.51
C PHE A 25 23.18 -6.77 -1.44
N ILE A 26 22.33 -7.32 -2.30
CA ILE A 26 22.02 -8.75 -2.30
C ILE A 26 22.46 -9.34 -3.64
N ALA A 27 23.34 -10.34 -3.59
CA ALA A 27 23.62 -11.19 -4.74
C ALA A 27 22.60 -12.33 -4.76
N MET A 28 21.91 -12.49 -5.88
CA MET A 28 20.94 -13.56 -6.07
C MET A 28 20.93 -14.03 -7.51
N GLU A 29 20.40 -15.22 -7.73
CA GLU A 29 20.26 -15.77 -9.07
C GLU A 29 19.17 -15.02 -9.84
N TYR A 30 19.37 -14.87 -11.15
CA TYR A 30 18.45 -14.11 -12.00
C TYR A 30 17.02 -14.68 -11.96
N GLN A 31 16.87 -16.00 -11.87
CA GLN A 31 15.56 -16.66 -11.80
C GLN A 31 14.82 -16.33 -10.50
N ASP A 32 15.52 -16.37 -9.36
CA ASP A 32 14.99 -15.97 -8.06
C ASP A 32 14.57 -14.48 -8.07
N TYR A 33 15.32 -13.62 -8.76
CA TYR A 33 15.03 -12.20 -8.88
C TYR A 33 13.72 -11.96 -9.65
N GLN A 34 13.53 -12.65 -10.77
CA GLN A 34 12.31 -12.54 -11.57
C GLN A 34 11.07 -12.98 -10.78
N LEU A 35 11.19 -14.04 -9.97
CA LEU A 35 10.12 -14.48 -9.09
C LEU A 35 9.80 -13.42 -8.02
N LEU A 36 10.80 -12.87 -7.33
CA LEU A 36 10.57 -11.80 -6.34
C LEU A 36 10.02 -10.51 -6.96
N ASN A 37 10.46 -10.14 -8.16
CA ASN A 37 9.95 -8.98 -8.87
C ASN A 37 8.47 -9.17 -9.27
N SER A 38 8.12 -10.37 -9.73
CA SER A 38 6.72 -10.72 -10.03
C SER A 38 5.84 -10.74 -8.78
N LEU A 39 6.36 -11.23 -7.65
CA LEU A 39 5.65 -11.23 -6.36
C LEU A 39 5.52 -9.80 -5.77
N SER A 40 6.57 -8.98 -5.83
CA SER A 40 6.53 -7.60 -5.32
C SER A 40 5.57 -6.72 -6.11
N SER A 41 5.46 -6.96 -7.42
CA SER A 41 4.45 -6.30 -8.26
C SER A 41 3.01 -6.68 -7.84
N SER A 42 2.82 -7.85 -7.22
CA SER A 42 1.52 -8.34 -6.75
C SER A 42 1.15 -7.87 -5.33
N VAL A 43 2.13 -7.59 -4.46
CA VAL A 43 1.88 -7.29 -3.04
C VAL A 43 1.96 -5.79 -2.70
N GLY A 44 2.66 -4.97 -3.49
CA GLY A 44 3.02 -3.60 -3.08
C GLY A 44 2.44 -2.43 -3.86
N SER A 45 1.78 -2.64 -5.01
CA SER A 45 1.54 -1.54 -5.97
C SER A 45 0.09 -1.22 -6.32
N ASP A 46 -0.90 -1.95 -5.79
CA ASP A 46 -2.25 -1.85 -6.32
C ASP A 46 -3.33 -1.95 -5.23
N ILE A 47 -3.25 -1.05 -4.23
CA ILE A 47 -4.49 -0.46 -3.72
C ILE A 47 -4.76 0.76 -4.61
N THR A 48 -4.98 0.51 -5.90
CA THR A 48 -5.60 1.50 -6.77
C THR A 48 -7.07 1.49 -6.39
N ILE A 49 -7.45 2.41 -5.50
CA ILE A 49 -8.88 2.66 -5.26
C ILE A 49 -9.46 3.07 -6.61
N ASP A 50 -10.26 2.18 -7.17
CA ASP A 50 -10.97 2.40 -8.41
C ASP A 50 -11.77 3.70 -8.31
N SER A 51 -11.58 4.59 -9.29
CA SER A 51 -12.15 5.94 -9.23
C SER A 51 -13.68 5.91 -9.21
N ASP A 52 -14.29 4.90 -9.84
CA ASP A 52 -15.74 4.72 -9.85
C ASP A 52 -16.25 4.34 -8.44
N VAL A 53 -15.51 3.47 -7.73
CA VAL A 53 -15.82 3.13 -6.33
C VAL A 53 -15.70 4.35 -5.42
N TYR A 54 -14.64 5.16 -5.59
CA TYR A 54 -14.46 6.39 -4.80
C TYR A 54 -15.61 7.39 -5.02
N VAL A 55 -15.98 7.65 -6.27
CA VAL A 55 -17.06 8.59 -6.62
C VAL A 55 -18.41 8.09 -6.11
N THR A 56 -18.67 6.79 -6.23
CA THR A 56 -19.92 6.19 -5.76
C THR A 56 -20.06 6.28 -4.25
N VAL A 57 -19.03 5.89 -3.49
CA VAL A 57 -19.06 5.92 -2.02
C VAL A 57 -19.16 7.35 -1.50
N THR A 58 -18.39 8.29 -2.05
CA THR A 58 -18.46 9.70 -1.66
C THR A 58 -19.80 10.34 -2.02
N GLY A 59 -20.37 9.99 -3.18
CA GLY A 59 -21.72 10.42 -3.58
C GLY A 59 -22.80 9.97 -2.60
N TYR A 60 -22.81 8.68 -2.23
CA TYR A 60 -23.76 8.16 -1.23
C TYR A 60 -23.55 8.77 0.16
N LEU A 61 -22.31 9.04 0.57
CA LEU A 61 -22.02 9.70 1.84
C LEU A 61 -22.55 11.14 1.87
N LEU A 62 -22.34 11.91 0.80
CA LEU A 62 -22.86 13.27 0.70
C LEU A 62 -24.40 13.28 0.69
N LEU A 63 -25.02 12.37 -0.05
CA LEU A 63 -26.48 12.28 -0.12
C LEU A 63 -27.09 11.84 1.22
N SER A 64 -26.42 10.93 1.94
CA SER A 64 -26.79 10.54 3.31
C SER A 64 -26.63 11.71 4.30
N PHE A 65 -25.56 12.51 4.17
CA PHE A 65 -25.35 13.68 5.01
C PHE A 65 -26.42 14.75 4.77
N VAL A 66 -26.73 15.04 3.50
CA VAL A 66 -27.76 16.03 3.13
C VAL A 66 -29.14 15.55 3.56
N SER A 67 -29.50 14.29 3.30
CA SER A 67 -30.79 13.74 3.73
C SER A 67 -30.95 13.77 5.24
N GLY A 68 -29.92 13.37 6.01
CA GLY A 68 -29.91 13.48 7.47
C GLY A 68 -30.02 14.92 7.97
N HIS A 69 -29.36 15.88 7.31
CA HIS A 69 -29.43 17.30 7.66
C HIS A 69 -30.83 17.88 7.43
N VAL A 70 -31.45 17.56 6.28
CA VAL A 70 -32.79 18.02 5.92
C VAL A 70 -33.85 17.36 6.80
N LEU A 71 -33.77 16.04 7.01
CA LEU A 71 -34.67 15.32 7.92
C LEU A 71 -34.56 15.83 9.36
N GLY A 72 -33.35 16.12 9.84
CA GLY A 72 -33.13 16.72 11.15
C GLY A 72 -33.73 18.12 11.29
N ARG A 73 -33.69 18.94 10.22
CA ARG A 73 -34.36 20.25 10.20
C ARG A 73 -35.87 20.09 10.23
N ILE A 74 -36.43 19.19 9.42
CA ILE A 74 -37.88 18.94 9.36
C ILE A 74 -38.40 18.48 10.72
N LEU A 75 -37.81 17.45 11.32
CA LEU A 75 -38.20 16.95 12.64
C LEU A 75 -38.09 18.04 13.72
N LYS A 76 -37.06 18.89 13.65
CA LYS A 76 -36.91 20.04 14.56
C LYS A 76 -38.00 21.10 14.40
N THR A 77 -38.55 21.27 13.19
CA THR A 77 -39.67 22.20 12.96
C THR A 77 -40.99 21.65 13.49
N PHE A 78 -41.21 20.33 13.34
CA PHE A 78 -42.44 19.66 13.79
C PHE A 78 -42.47 19.41 15.31
N GLY A 79 -41.31 19.27 15.96
CA GLY A 79 -41.21 19.14 17.43
C GLY A 79 -41.25 20.47 18.21
N LYS A 80 -41.51 21.59 17.54
CA LYS A 80 -41.62 22.95 18.12
C LYS A 80 -43.07 23.47 18.11
N GLY A 81 -44.03 22.54 18.15
CA GLY A 81 -45.44 22.79 18.49
C GLY A 81 -45.73 22.36 19.92
#